data_AF-A0A0F9I1P6-F1
#
_entry.id   AF-A0A0F9I1P6-F1
#
_cell.length_a   1.000
_cell.length_b   1.000
_cell.length_c   1.000
_cell.angle_alpha   90.00
_cell.angle_beta   90.00
_cell.angle_gamma   90.00
#
_symmetry.space_group_name_H-M   'P 1'
#
loop_
_entity.id
_entity.type
_entity.pdbx_description
1 polymer ?
#
loop_
_entity_poly.entity_id
_entity_poly.type
_entity_poly.pdbx_seq_one_letter_code
_entity_poly.pdbx_strand_id
1 'polypeptide(L)'
;LKWHKALSEDIEWTNSRKKDEILAKLSKILYYRPVRLSSKKPIGIKHGIDLSCNSDMFSYVANGVISHNSQDISELIGGIDYAKIQEYGDETHPDAYNFDGELFVANRGIMEFIEGLRSDEKFLRACLTATQEKSVKAPRFGLIYVDDLILMHCNETEFNEFMQEKKYEAYHDRMYIVRVPYNLSVDNEVAIYEKLLKGTDAVINMHIAPKSLEAASIFSILTRLEEPAGKDLTLIKKMQLYNGQHVKGFKLEQVSDLKKKSPREGMYGVSPRFIIDQISAAISKAKSEERDFITPLDILRTLNSGVQNRDSYTSEQKTEWLKHIDTARAEWNDLLRNDIQKAFFLSFEAEATNLCENYLDMIEASCAGEKPRDPITGDEVELDEKLMSAVEDQIEISDSGKEDFRNEILRAVGQAARKKIKFDYTKHAQLMEGIQKAMFEERKGAIRMTVSTRNPDPEAVKRLNAVIDRMVEQQGYSAAAANELLKYASSHLFDK
;
A
#
# COMPACT_ATOMS: atom_id res chain seq x y z
N LEU A 1 2.03 -25.10 26.96
CA LEU A 1 0.67 -25.14 27.55
C LEU A 1 -0.04 -23.77 27.58
N LYS A 2 0.48 -22.72 28.24
CA LYS A 2 -0.16 -21.37 28.17
C LYS A 2 -0.11 -20.71 26.78
N TRP A 3 0.95 -20.95 26.01
CA TRP A 3 1.10 -20.46 24.63
C TRP A 3 0.19 -21.16 23.62
N HIS A 4 -0.05 -22.46 23.80
CA HIS A 4 -0.94 -23.24 22.95
C HIS A 4 -2.40 -22.75 23.06
N LYS A 5 -2.81 -22.36 24.28
CA LYS A 5 -4.14 -21.79 24.55
C LYS A 5 -4.33 -20.36 23.99
N ALA A 6 -3.23 -19.60 23.83
CA ALA A 6 -3.27 -18.24 23.29
C ALA A 6 -3.28 -18.19 21.74
N LEU A 7 -2.77 -19.23 21.09
CA LEU A 7 -2.77 -19.38 19.63
C LEU A 7 -4.01 -20.14 19.10
N SER A 8 -4.70 -20.89 19.96
CA SER A 8 -5.86 -21.72 19.57
C SER A 8 -7.22 -21.05 19.74
N GLU A 9 -7.31 -19.89 20.41
CA GLU A 9 -8.56 -19.15 20.61
C GLU A 9 -8.55 -17.90 19.72
N ASP A 10 -9.60 -17.70 18.90
CA ASP A 10 -9.91 -16.43 18.24
C ASP A 10 -10.15 -15.37 19.33
N ILE A 11 -9.10 -14.66 19.75
CA ILE A 11 -9.20 -13.64 20.81
C ILE A 11 -9.86 -12.38 20.22
N GLU A 12 -11.11 -12.14 20.60
CA GLU A 12 -11.70 -10.79 20.56
C GLU A 12 -10.97 -9.91 21.59
N TRP A 13 -10.11 -9.01 21.10
CA TRP A 13 -9.35 -8.09 21.94
C TRP A 13 -10.24 -6.96 22.44
N THR A 14 -10.85 -7.15 23.61
CA THR A 14 -11.68 -6.14 24.29
C THR A 14 -10.88 -5.02 24.94
N ASN A 15 -9.53 -5.09 24.96
CA ASN A 15 -8.68 -4.11 25.64
C ASN A 15 -7.46 -3.73 24.80
N SER A 16 -7.50 -2.54 24.16
CA SER A 16 -6.49 -2.11 23.17
C SER A 16 -5.08 -2.02 23.76
N ARG A 17 -4.96 -1.70 25.05
CA ARG A 17 -3.66 -1.49 25.72
C ARG A 17 -2.81 -2.76 25.80
N LYS A 18 -3.45 -3.94 25.92
CA LYS A 18 -2.77 -5.25 25.94
C LYS A 18 -2.34 -5.70 24.54
N LYS A 19 -3.10 -5.35 23.51
CA LYS A 19 -2.78 -5.64 22.11
C LYS A 19 -1.54 -4.85 21.67
N ASP A 20 -1.48 -3.57 22.01
CA ASP A 20 -0.37 -2.69 21.66
C ASP A 20 0.93 -3.09 22.38
N GLU A 21 0.84 -3.56 23.62
CA GLU A 21 2.00 -4.04 24.38
C GLU A 21 2.62 -5.33 23.81
N ILE A 22 1.78 -6.24 23.31
CA ILE A 22 2.22 -7.50 22.70
C ILE A 22 2.77 -7.26 21.29
N LEU A 23 2.14 -6.39 20.50
CA LEU A 23 2.64 -5.99 19.18
C LEU A 23 3.95 -5.18 19.28
N ALA A 24 4.11 -4.34 20.30
CA ALA A 24 5.36 -3.62 20.56
C ALA A 24 6.51 -4.53 21.01
N LYS A 25 6.20 -5.69 21.62
CA LYS A 25 7.20 -6.73 21.91
C LYS A 25 7.58 -7.53 20.67
N LEU A 26 6.63 -7.85 19.80
CA LEU A 26 6.88 -8.51 18.51
C LEU A 26 7.67 -7.62 17.54
N SER A 27 7.38 -6.31 17.49
CA SER A 27 8.10 -5.37 16.60
C SER A 27 9.56 -5.14 17.00
N LYS A 28 9.91 -5.33 18.28
CA LYS A 28 11.30 -5.27 18.76
C LYS A 28 12.13 -6.51 18.38
N ILE A 29 11.49 -7.64 18.10
CA ILE A 29 12.16 -8.89 17.72
C ILE A 29 12.58 -8.86 16.23
N LEU A 30 11.93 -8.04 15.40
CA LEU A 30 12.07 -8.08 13.93
C LEU A 30 12.96 -6.97 13.30
N TYR A 31 13.71 -6.19 14.09
CA TYR A 31 14.57 -5.12 13.55
C TYR A 31 16.05 -5.53 13.46
N TYR A 32 16.53 -5.74 12.23
CA TYR A 32 17.94 -5.88 11.87
C TYR A 32 18.75 -4.59 12.17
N ARG A 33 19.91 -4.72 12.84
CA ARG A 33 20.98 -3.70 12.87
C ARG A 33 22.27 -4.31 12.32
N PRO A 34 23.04 -3.61 11.46
CA PRO A 34 24.27 -4.15 10.90
C PRO A 34 25.39 -4.11 11.94
N VAL A 35 26.02 -5.26 12.20
CA VAL A 35 27.18 -5.35 13.11
C VAL A 35 28.46 -5.10 12.32
N ARG A 36 29.24 -4.08 12.72
CA ARG A 36 30.61 -3.88 12.26
C ARG A 36 31.50 -4.97 12.88
N LEU A 37 32.17 -5.74 12.05
CA LEU A 37 33.18 -6.72 12.46
C LEU A 37 34.43 -5.97 12.97
N SER A 38 34.70 -6.10 14.27
CA SER A 38 35.99 -5.74 14.88
C SER A 38 36.80 -7.02 15.05
N SER A 39 37.97 -7.06 14.40
CA SER A 39 38.97 -8.12 14.52
C SER A 39 39.60 -8.15 15.91
N LYS A 40 39.28 -9.18 16.71
CA LYS A 40 40.15 -9.73 17.78
C LYS A 40 39.49 -10.97 18.43
N LYS A 41 40.21 -12.08 18.44
CA LYS A 41 39.95 -13.35 19.15
C LYS A 41 40.97 -13.47 20.31
N PRO A 42 40.79 -14.33 21.34
CA PRO A 42 39.77 -14.22 22.40
C PRO A 42 40.38 -14.49 23.80
N ILE A 43 40.00 -13.77 24.87
CA ILE A 43 40.21 -14.25 26.25
C ILE A 43 39.03 -13.82 27.12
N GLY A 44 38.28 -14.82 27.62
CA GLY A 44 37.37 -14.73 28.77
C GLY A 44 36.17 -13.79 28.63
N ILE A 45 35.04 -14.28 28.11
CA ILE A 45 33.80 -13.50 28.05
C ILE A 45 32.79 -14.02 29.09
N LYS A 46 32.62 -13.27 30.18
CA LYS A 46 31.30 -13.01 30.76
C LYS A 46 30.72 -11.84 29.99
N HIS A 47 29.55 -11.93 29.36
CA HIS A 47 28.62 -10.83 29.10
C HIS A 47 27.23 -11.43 28.83
N GLY A 48 26.22 -11.00 29.58
CA GLY A 48 24.81 -11.19 29.21
C GLY A 48 24.24 -9.89 28.66
N ILE A 49 23.30 -9.99 27.72
CA ILE A 49 22.01 -9.31 27.82
C ILE A 49 20.93 -10.31 27.36
N ASP A 50 19.95 -10.45 28.25
CA ASP A 50 18.79 -11.33 28.30
C ASP A 50 17.57 -10.67 27.60
N LEU A 51 16.81 -11.46 26.84
CA LEU A 51 15.45 -11.12 26.37
C LEU A 51 14.46 -12.25 26.74
N SER A 52 14.51 -12.66 28.00
CA SER A 52 13.53 -13.43 28.77
C SER A 52 12.85 -14.59 28.04
N CYS A 53 13.64 -15.56 27.61
CA CYS A 53 13.35 -16.96 27.87
C CYS A 53 13.89 -17.27 29.28
N ASN A 54 13.18 -18.07 30.09
CA ASN A 54 13.67 -18.47 31.42
C ASN A 54 15.12 -18.96 31.32
N SER A 55 15.91 -18.62 32.34
CA SER A 55 17.38 -18.64 32.46
C SER A 55 18.14 -19.95 32.17
N ASP A 56 17.49 -20.96 31.59
CA ASP A 56 18.08 -22.25 31.19
C ASP A 56 17.98 -22.54 29.68
N MET A 57 17.46 -21.58 28.90
CA MET A 57 17.24 -21.73 27.46
C MET A 57 18.12 -20.74 26.69
N PHE A 58 19.33 -21.17 26.34
CA PHE A 58 20.19 -20.46 25.41
C PHE A 58 19.57 -20.53 24.01
N SER A 59 18.85 -19.50 23.57
CA SER A 59 18.37 -19.44 22.20
C SER A 59 19.52 -19.02 21.29
N TYR A 60 20.26 -20.00 20.77
CA TYR A 60 21.12 -19.77 19.62
C TYR A 60 20.21 -19.69 18.40
N VAL A 61 20.13 -18.50 17.77
CA VAL A 61 19.56 -18.39 16.42
C VAL A 61 20.71 -18.68 15.47
N ALA A 62 20.78 -19.91 14.97
CA ALA A 62 21.58 -20.17 13.79
C ALA A 62 20.77 -19.64 12.60
N ASN A 63 21.19 -18.50 12.05
CA ASN A 63 20.76 -18.11 10.71
C ASN A 63 21.45 -19.07 9.75
N GLY A 64 20.82 -20.23 9.51
CA GLY A 64 21.23 -21.13 8.44
C GLY A 64 20.94 -20.47 7.12
N VAL A 65 21.83 -19.56 6.69
CA VAL A 65 21.89 -19.18 5.27
C VAL A 65 22.59 -20.35 4.59
N ILE A 66 21.84 -21.42 4.42
CA ILE A 66 22.26 -22.55 3.59
C ILE A 66 22.35 -22.01 2.18
N SER A 67 23.57 -21.76 1.73
CA SER A 67 23.80 -21.33 0.36
C SER A 67 23.35 -22.46 -0.56
N HIS A 68 22.51 -22.15 -1.55
CA HIS A 68 21.93 -23.11 -2.49
C HIS A 68 22.94 -24.02 -3.23
N ASN A 69 24.24 -23.75 -3.10
CA ASN A 69 25.30 -24.43 -3.82
C ASN A 69 26.03 -25.50 -3.00
N SER A 70 25.79 -25.63 -1.69
CA SER A 70 26.41 -26.67 -0.84
C SER A 70 25.44 -27.19 0.21
N GLN A 71 24.33 -27.79 -0.20
CA GLN A 71 23.47 -28.55 0.73
C GLN A 71 24.15 -29.88 1.11
N ASP A 72 25.28 -29.81 1.79
CA ASP A 72 25.86 -30.97 2.44
C ASP A 72 25.22 -31.12 3.82
N ILE A 73 24.73 -32.32 4.13
CA ILE A 73 24.14 -32.65 5.43
C ILE A 73 25.11 -32.30 6.58
N SER A 74 26.41 -32.24 6.30
CA SER A 74 27.44 -31.84 7.25
C SER A 74 27.26 -30.41 7.79
N GLU A 75 26.62 -29.50 7.06
CA GLU A 75 26.28 -28.16 7.58
C GLU A 75 25.24 -28.25 8.71
N LEU A 76 24.31 -29.22 8.64
CA LEU A 76 23.29 -29.42 9.68
C LEU A 76 23.81 -30.19 10.89
N ILE A 77 24.56 -31.26 10.65
CA ILE A 77 24.91 -32.26 11.67
C ILE A 77 26.40 -32.30 11.99
N GLY A 78 27.17 -31.35 11.46
CA GLY A 78 28.62 -31.33 11.60
C GLY A 78 29.32 -32.35 10.69
N GLY A 79 30.63 -32.43 10.80
CA GLY A 79 31.45 -33.25 9.92
C GLY A 79 32.72 -33.77 10.57
N ILE A 80 33.38 -34.70 9.89
CA ILE A 80 34.63 -35.28 10.35
C ILE A 80 35.78 -34.30 10.07
N ASP A 81 36.65 -34.07 11.06
CA ASP A 81 37.88 -33.30 10.94
C ASP A 81 39.04 -34.21 10.51
N TYR A 82 39.31 -34.26 9.20
CA TYR A 82 40.38 -35.10 8.64
C TYR A 82 41.79 -34.79 9.18
N ALA A 83 42.04 -33.58 9.69
CA ALA A 83 43.33 -33.25 10.30
C ALA A 83 43.49 -33.97 11.65
N LYS A 84 42.43 -34.01 12.45
CA LYS A 84 42.42 -34.69 13.75
C LYS A 84 42.36 -36.21 13.62
N ILE A 85 41.82 -36.76 12.53
CA ILE A 85 41.89 -38.22 12.28
C ILE A 85 43.34 -38.71 12.29
N GLN A 86 44.30 -37.94 11.79
CA GLN A 86 45.72 -38.34 11.79
C GLN A 86 46.31 -38.41 13.21
N GLU A 87 45.75 -37.66 14.16
CA GLU A 87 46.16 -37.63 15.57
C GLU A 87 45.47 -38.75 16.38
N TYR A 88 44.17 -38.94 16.18
CA TYR A 88 43.35 -39.88 16.97
C TYR A 88 43.20 -41.27 16.33
N GLY A 89 43.58 -41.44 15.07
CA GLY A 89 43.66 -42.72 14.37
C GLY A 89 42.32 -43.35 13.95
N ASP A 90 41.17 -42.78 14.34
CA ASP A 90 39.84 -43.30 14.00
C ASP A 90 38.84 -42.16 13.77
N GLU A 91 37.97 -42.34 12.78
CA GLU A 91 36.85 -41.45 12.44
C GLU A 91 35.73 -41.48 13.48
N THR A 92 35.69 -42.50 14.35
CA THR A 92 34.70 -42.62 15.43
C THR A 92 35.10 -41.90 16.71
N HIS A 93 36.31 -41.33 16.77
CA HIS A 93 36.78 -40.60 17.94
C HIS A 93 36.00 -39.28 18.10
N PRO A 94 35.38 -38.99 19.27
CA PRO A 94 34.55 -37.79 19.45
C PRO A 94 35.25 -36.48 19.12
N ASP A 95 36.54 -36.34 19.46
CA ASP A 95 37.31 -35.12 19.19
C ASP A 95 37.70 -34.94 17.71
N ALA A 96 37.65 -36.02 16.92
CA ALA A 96 37.85 -35.99 15.46
C ALA A 96 36.56 -35.66 14.69
N TYR A 97 35.44 -35.45 15.38
CA TYR A 97 34.19 -34.99 14.80
C TYR A 97 33.85 -33.59 15.29
N ASN A 98 33.55 -32.68 14.37
CA ASN A 98 33.10 -31.35 14.70
C ASN A 98 31.57 -31.36 14.83
N PHE A 99 31.08 -31.17 16.06
CA PHE A 99 29.65 -31.04 16.37
C PHE A 99 29.18 -29.59 16.26
N ASP A 100 29.66 -28.87 15.25
CA ASP A 100 29.35 -27.47 14.96
C ASP A 100 28.23 -27.29 13.92
N GLY A 101 27.53 -28.38 13.60
CA GLY A 101 26.35 -28.35 12.72
C GLY A 101 25.25 -27.43 13.25
N GLU A 102 24.52 -26.80 12.34
CA GLU A 102 23.54 -25.75 12.66
C GLU A 102 22.45 -26.22 13.62
N LEU A 103 22.00 -27.48 13.54
CA LEU A 103 21.02 -28.06 14.48
C LEU A 103 21.60 -28.24 15.89
N PHE A 104 22.91 -28.51 16.00
CA PHE A 104 23.55 -28.61 17.31
C PHE A 104 23.83 -27.22 17.89
N VAL A 105 24.21 -26.27 17.05
CA VAL A 105 24.39 -24.87 17.44
C VAL A 105 23.07 -24.27 17.90
N ALA A 106 21.97 -24.51 17.17
CA ALA A 106 20.65 -23.98 17.47
C ALA A 106 19.96 -24.63 18.68
N ASN A 107 20.53 -25.71 19.26
CA ASN A 107 19.90 -26.52 20.30
C ASN A 107 19.30 -25.68 21.44
N ARG A 108 18.02 -25.93 21.75
CA ARG A 108 17.17 -25.12 22.68
C ARG A 108 16.87 -23.73 22.16
N GLY A 109 16.90 -23.55 20.85
CA GLY A 109 16.74 -22.28 20.17
C GLY A 109 15.86 -22.39 18.94
N ILE A 110 16.19 -21.60 17.93
CA ILE A 110 15.41 -21.49 16.70
C ILE A 110 16.37 -21.73 15.52
N MET A 111 15.94 -22.61 14.62
CA MET A 111 16.62 -22.87 13.36
C MET A 111 15.77 -22.31 12.23
N GLU A 112 16.28 -21.30 11.51
CA GLU A 112 15.58 -20.68 10.37
C GLU A 112 16.17 -21.19 9.05
N PHE A 113 15.31 -21.65 8.14
CA PHE A 113 15.65 -22.07 6.79
C PHE A 113 14.92 -21.24 5.75
N ILE A 114 15.66 -20.65 4.81
CA ILE A 114 15.11 -19.96 3.64
C ILE A 114 15.01 -20.96 2.49
N GLU A 115 13.82 -21.09 1.88
CA GLU A 115 13.53 -22.09 0.84
C GLU A 115 13.75 -23.54 1.32
N GLY A 116 13.49 -23.82 2.60
CA GLY A 116 13.82 -25.09 3.25
C GLY A 116 13.16 -26.32 2.59
N LEU A 117 12.00 -26.16 1.95
CA LEU A 117 11.28 -27.25 1.28
C LEU A 117 11.95 -27.74 -0.01
N ARG A 118 12.91 -26.96 -0.56
CA ARG A 118 13.69 -27.36 -1.74
C ARG A 118 14.90 -28.24 -1.38
N SER A 119 15.17 -28.41 -0.09
CA SER A 119 16.33 -29.15 0.39
C SER A 119 16.28 -30.63 0.00
N ASP A 120 17.45 -31.27 0.01
CA ASP A 120 17.55 -32.69 -0.32
C ASP A 120 16.76 -33.59 0.67
N GLU A 121 16.46 -34.82 0.24
CA GLU A 121 15.67 -35.75 1.05
C GLU A 121 16.35 -36.06 2.38
N LYS A 122 17.68 -36.08 2.42
CA LYS A 122 18.44 -36.40 3.64
C LYS A 122 18.32 -35.29 4.67
N PHE A 123 18.39 -34.03 4.24
CA PHE A 123 18.17 -32.84 5.04
C PHE A 123 16.77 -32.83 5.64
N LEU A 124 15.75 -33.01 4.80
CA LEU A 124 14.37 -33.04 5.25
C LEU A 124 14.18 -34.18 6.26
N ARG A 125 14.74 -35.36 6.00
CA ARG A 125 14.67 -36.48 6.93
C ARG A 125 15.34 -36.17 8.26
N ALA A 126 16.47 -35.47 8.28
CA ALA A 126 17.11 -35.03 9.51
C ALA A 126 16.21 -34.08 10.32
N CYS A 127 15.55 -33.12 9.66
CA CYS A 127 14.57 -32.24 10.28
C CYS A 127 13.35 -33.00 10.82
N LEU A 128 12.88 -34.03 10.10
CA LEU A 128 11.78 -34.88 10.55
C LEU A 128 12.16 -35.67 11.81
N THR A 129 13.33 -36.28 11.83
CA THR A 129 13.83 -36.99 13.02
C THR A 129 14.03 -36.02 14.19
N ALA A 130 14.56 -34.83 13.95
CA ALA A 130 14.70 -33.78 14.97
C ALA A 130 13.35 -33.40 15.58
N THR A 131 12.35 -33.11 14.74
CA THR A 131 11.01 -32.71 15.20
C THR A 131 10.22 -33.85 15.84
N GLN A 132 10.49 -35.10 15.46
CA GLN A 132 9.79 -36.27 15.98
C GLN A 132 10.39 -36.84 17.26
N GLU A 133 11.71 -37.01 17.29
CA GLU A 133 12.42 -37.76 18.32
C GLU A 133 13.25 -36.85 19.22
N LYS A 134 13.33 -35.54 18.91
CA LYS A 134 14.28 -34.61 19.53
C LYS A 134 15.71 -35.13 19.47
N SER A 135 16.04 -35.80 18.37
CA SER A 135 17.39 -36.31 18.16
C SER A 135 17.73 -36.40 16.67
N VAL A 136 19.02 -36.31 16.37
CA VAL A 136 19.54 -36.40 15.01
C VAL A 136 20.69 -37.39 14.97
N LYS A 137 20.77 -38.16 13.89
CA LYS A 137 21.84 -39.13 13.67
C LYS A 137 23.06 -38.44 13.07
N ALA A 138 24.10 -38.24 13.88
CA ALA A 138 25.42 -37.89 13.34
C ALA A 138 26.07 -39.15 12.70
N PRO A 139 26.84 -39.02 11.60
CA PRO A 139 27.49 -40.14 10.95
C PRO A 139 28.42 -40.85 11.93
N ARG A 140 28.36 -42.18 12.03
CA ARG A 140 29.17 -43.02 12.93
C ARG A 140 28.97 -42.81 14.44
N PHE A 141 28.19 -41.81 14.87
CA PHE A 141 27.81 -41.58 16.26
C PHE A 141 26.39 -42.08 16.55
N GLY A 142 25.99 -42.09 17.82
CA GLY A 142 24.62 -42.36 18.25
C GLY A 142 23.63 -41.27 17.81
N LEU A 143 22.38 -41.41 18.23
CA LEU A 143 21.43 -40.30 18.16
C LEU A 143 21.85 -39.22 19.17
N ILE A 144 21.98 -37.98 18.70
CA ILE A 144 22.34 -36.83 19.52
C ILE A 144 21.10 -36.01 19.77
N TYR A 145 20.88 -35.63 21.02
CA TYR A 145 19.71 -34.86 21.41
C TYR A 145 19.71 -33.44 20.83
N VAL A 146 18.58 -33.04 20.25
CA VAL A 146 18.33 -31.73 19.64
C VAL A 146 16.92 -31.27 20.01
N ASP A 147 16.79 -30.04 20.51
CA ASP A 147 15.50 -29.44 20.90
C ASP A 147 15.33 -28.06 20.26
N ASP A 148 14.93 -28.03 18.99
CA ASP A 148 14.83 -26.80 18.19
C ASP A 148 13.42 -26.49 17.76
N LEU A 149 13.11 -25.18 17.68
CA LEU A 149 12.01 -24.71 16.85
C LEU A 149 12.53 -24.49 15.43
N ILE A 150 12.11 -25.35 14.49
CA ILE A 150 12.47 -25.21 13.08
C ILE A 150 11.43 -24.31 12.37
N LEU A 151 11.91 -23.23 11.76
CA LEU A 151 11.14 -22.31 10.94
C LEU A 151 11.59 -22.43 9.47
N MET A 152 10.67 -22.83 8.60
CA MET A 152 10.95 -22.94 7.16
C MET A 152 10.16 -21.89 6.39
N HIS A 153 10.87 -21.05 5.65
CA HIS A 153 10.29 -20.13 4.68
C HIS A 153 10.22 -20.81 3.31
N CYS A 154 9.11 -20.67 2.62
CA CYS A 154 8.94 -21.16 1.25
C CYS A 154 7.98 -20.23 0.52
N ASN A 155 8.05 -20.26 -0.82
CA ASN A 155 7.01 -19.64 -1.63
C ASN A 155 5.80 -20.56 -1.79
N GLU A 156 4.69 -20.00 -2.26
CA GLU A 156 3.43 -20.75 -2.40
C GLU A 156 3.53 -21.86 -3.46
N THR A 157 4.31 -21.68 -4.53
CA THR A 157 4.49 -22.70 -5.57
C THR A 157 5.21 -23.92 -5.02
N GLU A 158 6.36 -23.71 -4.37
CA GLU A 158 7.15 -24.73 -3.68
C GLU A 158 6.33 -25.46 -2.62
N PHE A 159 5.55 -24.71 -1.83
CA PHE A 159 4.67 -25.30 -0.84
C PHE A 159 3.63 -26.23 -1.49
N ASN A 160 2.99 -25.80 -2.58
CA ASN A 160 2.00 -26.62 -3.27
C ASN A 160 2.62 -27.86 -3.92
N GLU A 161 3.81 -27.75 -4.50
CA GLU A 161 4.57 -28.90 -5.03
C GLU A 161 4.90 -29.89 -3.90
N PHE A 162 5.46 -29.40 -2.79
CA PHE A 162 5.78 -30.21 -1.62
C PHE A 162 4.56 -30.95 -1.04
N MET A 163 3.41 -30.28 -0.95
CA MET A 163 2.16 -30.87 -0.45
C MET A 163 1.53 -31.91 -1.38
N GLN A 164 1.86 -31.90 -2.68
CA GLN A 164 1.34 -32.87 -3.65
C GLN A 164 2.17 -34.15 -3.72
N GLU A 165 3.44 -34.08 -3.30
CA GLU A 165 4.37 -35.22 -3.36
C GLU A 165 4.14 -36.22 -2.23
N LYS A 166 3.64 -37.42 -2.57
CA LYS A 166 3.37 -38.51 -1.59
C LYS A 166 4.56 -38.89 -0.71
N LYS A 167 5.80 -38.74 -1.20
CA LYS A 167 7.01 -39.02 -0.41
C LYS A 167 7.13 -38.14 0.84
N TYR A 168 6.47 -36.97 0.85
CA TYR A 168 6.52 -36.01 1.96
C TYR A 168 5.28 -36.03 2.84
N GLU A 169 4.41 -37.05 2.71
CA GLU A 169 3.17 -37.17 3.49
C GLU A 169 3.43 -37.14 5.01
N ALA A 170 4.51 -37.80 5.45
CA ALA A 170 4.91 -37.86 6.86
C ALA A 170 5.26 -36.48 7.47
N TYR A 171 5.60 -35.50 6.63
CA TYR A 171 5.98 -34.17 7.08
C TYR A 171 4.75 -33.29 7.36
N HIS A 172 3.64 -33.53 6.66
CA HIS A 172 2.42 -32.72 6.79
C HIS A 172 1.90 -32.69 8.23
N ASP A 173 1.93 -33.82 8.92
CA ASP A 173 1.47 -33.93 10.31
C ASP A 173 2.41 -33.27 11.33
N ARG A 174 3.63 -32.90 10.91
CA ARG A 174 4.67 -32.31 11.77
C ARG A 174 4.89 -30.82 11.53
N MET A 175 4.15 -30.24 10.59
CA MET A 175 4.27 -28.84 10.22
C MET A 175 3.07 -28.04 10.71
N TYR A 176 3.33 -26.84 11.21
CA TYR A 176 2.29 -25.83 11.41
C TYR A 176 2.45 -24.75 10.35
N ILE A 177 1.43 -24.61 9.49
CA ILE A 177 1.50 -23.73 8.33
C ILE A 177 1.03 -22.34 8.72
N VAL A 178 1.93 -21.36 8.64
CA VAL A 178 1.63 -19.94 8.79
C VAL A 178 1.67 -19.28 7.42
N ARG A 179 0.51 -18.86 6.91
CA ARG A 179 0.42 -18.11 5.65
C ARG A 179 0.68 -16.64 5.90
N VAL A 180 1.52 -16.04 5.08
CA VAL A 180 1.86 -14.61 5.14
C VAL A 180 1.47 -13.95 3.81
N PRO A 181 0.21 -13.53 3.65
CA PRO A 181 -0.24 -12.89 2.42
C PRO A 181 0.36 -11.48 2.26
N TYR A 182 0.40 -11.01 1.03
CA TYR A 182 0.65 -9.61 0.73
C TYR A 182 -0.40 -8.69 1.35
N ASN A 183 0.01 -7.45 1.60
CA ASN A 183 -0.89 -6.42 2.09
C ASN A 183 -1.99 -6.09 1.05
N LEU A 184 -3.19 -5.82 1.57
CA LEU A 184 -4.42 -5.58 0.81
C LEU A 184 -4.99 -4.16 0.99
N SER A 185 -4.30 -3.29 1.73
CA SER A 185 -4.68 -1.87 1.93
C SER A 185 -3.75 -0.97 1.13
N VAL A 186 -4.32 -0.05 0.37
CA VAL A 186 -3.57 0.91 -0.45
C VAL A 186 -2.66 1.78 0.42
N ASP A 187 -3.15 2.29 1.54
CA ASP A 187 -2.40 3.18 2.43
C ASP A 187 -1.18 2.48 3.04
N ASN A 188 -1.35 1.23 3.47
CA ASN A 188 -0.25 0.41 3.98
C ASN A 188 0.77 0.09 2.88
N GLU A 189 0.33 -0.07 1.63
CA GLU A 189 1.23 -0.36 0.51
C GLU A 189 2.07 0.87 0.15
N VAL A 190 1.47 2.06 0.16
CA VAL A 190 2.19 3.33 0.03
C VAL A 190 3.28 3.43 1.10
N ALA A 191 2.95 3.13 2.37
CA ALA A 191 3.92 3.15 3.46
C ALA A 191 5.07 2.15 3.26
N ILE A 192 4.81 0.98 2.66
CA ILE A 192 5.84 0.01 2.28
C ILE A 192 6.77 0.62 1.23
N TYR A 193 6.23 1.21 0.17
CA TYR A 193 7.04 1.83 -0.88
C TYR A 193 7.86 3.01 -0.38
N GLU A 194 7.27 3.89 0.43
CA GLU A 194 8.00 4.98 1.08
C GLU A 194 9.17 4.47 1.92
N LYS A 195 8.97 3.39 2.70
CA LYS A 195 10.03 2.78 3.51
C LYS A 195 11.16 2.22 2.63
N LEU A 196 10.82 1.53 1.54
CA LEU A 196 11.82 0.93 0.64
C LEU A 196 12.59 2.00 -0.15
N LEU A 197 11.90 3.05 -0.60
CA LEU A 197 12.50 4.18 -1.32
C LEU A 197 13.46 4.99 -0.44
N LYS A 198 13.13 5.19 0.85
CA LYS A 198 14.01 5.86 1.82
C LYS A 198 15.37 5.16 1.98
N GLY A 199 15.43 3.85 1.73
CA GLY A 199 16.67 3.07 1.80
C GLY A 199 17.54 3.12 0.55
N THR A 200 17.11 3.82 -0.51
CA THR A 200 17.76 3.79 -1.83
C THR A 200 18.30 5.16 -2.23
N ASP A 201 19.58 5.24 -2.58
CA ASP A 201 20.25 6.48 -3.02
C ASP A 201 19.64 7.05 -4.33
N ALA A 202 18.92 6.23 -5.09
CA ALA A 202 18.27 6.62 -6.33
C ALA A 202 17.27 7.79 -6.17
N VAL A 203 16.69 7.96 -4.98
CA VAL A 203 15.68 8.98 -4.67
C VAL A 203 16.30 10.32 -4.27
N ILE A 204 17.62 10.35 -4.03
CA ILE A 204 18.32 11.59 -3.69
C ILE A 204 18.15 12.59 -4.84
N ASN A 205 17.60 13.77 -4.52
CA ASN A 205 17.28 14.86 -5.45
C ASN A 205 16.23 14.54 -6.52
N MET A 206 15.33 13.59 -6.27
CA MET A 206 14.19 13.31 -7.14
C MET A 206 12.87 13.62 -6.44
N HIS A 207 12.09 14.54 -7.01
CA HIS A 207 10.75 14.84 -6.54
C HIS A 207 9.74 13.81 -7.05
N ILE A 208 9.17 13.02 -6.16
CA ILE A 208 8.06 12.12 -6.49
C ILE A 208 6.76 12.90 -6.28
N ALA A 209 6.04 13.17 -7.37
CA ALA A 209 4.78 13.91 -7.27
C ALA A 209 3.81 13.20 -6.31
N PRO A 210 3.01 13.95 -5.53
CA PRO A 210 1.93 13.39 -4.71
C PRO A 210 1.06 12.40 -5.49
N LYS A 211 0.51 11.41 -4.77
CA LYS A 211 -0.36 10.35 -5.33
C LYS A 211 0.32 9.41 -6.34
N SER A 212 1.61 9.58 -6.66
CA SER A 212 2.34 8.67 -7.55
C SER A 212 2.48 7.27 -6.97
N LEU A 213 2.84 7.16 -5.69
CA LEU A 213 2.92 5.87 -5.00
C LEU A 213 1.54 5.25 -4.79
N GLU A 214 0.51 6.08 -4.64
CA GLU A 214 -0.88 5.64 -4.50
C GLU A 214 -1.38 4.99 -5.79
N ALA A 215 -1.10 5.59 -6.96
CA ALA A 215 -1.43 5.00 -8.26
C ALA A 215 -0.76 3.62 -8.47
N ALA A 216 0.51 3.48 -8.08
CA ALA A 216 1.22 2.20 -8.13
C ALA A 216 0.66 1.18 -7.12
N SER A 217 0.25 1.65 -5.95
CA SER A 217 -0.35 0.83 -4.89
C SER A 217 -1.72 0.30 -5.30
N ILE A 218 -2.57 1.14 -5.89
CA ILE A 218 -3.87 0.72 -6.45
C ILE A 218 -3.66 -0.44 -7.43
N PHE A 219 -2.77 -0.28 -8.41
CA PHE A 219 -2.43 -1.38 -9.34
C PHE A 219 -2.02 -2.65 -8.58
N SER A 220 -1.08 -2.54 -7.65
CA SER A 220 -0.57 -3.69 -6.90
C SER A 220 -1.67 -4.40 -6.11
N ILE A 221 -2.56 -3.67 -5.44
CA ILE A 221 -3.66 -4.26 -4.67
C ILE A 221 -4.66 -4.95 -5.59
N LEU A 222 -5.02 -4.34 -6.73
CA LEU A 222 -5.93 -4.95 -7.70
C LEU A 222 -5.41 -6.32 -8.18
N THR A 223 -4.10 -6.50 -8.37
CA THR A 223 -3.52 -7.80 -8.74
C THR A 223 -3.57 -8.88 -7.64
N ARG A 224 -3.86 -8.50 -6.39
CA ARG A 224 -3.84 -9.36 -5.20
C ARG A 224 -5.25 -9.73 -4.71
N LEU A 225 -6.27 -9.06 -5.22
CA LEU A 225 -7.67 -9.27 -4.87
C LEU A 225 -8.31 -10.34 -5.75
N GLU A 226 -9.27 -11.06 -5.19
CA GLU A 226 -10.12 -11.99 -5.95
C GLU A 226 -11.32 -11.23 -6.52
N GLU A 227 -11.71 -11.57 -7.76
CA GLU A 227 -12.92 -11.03 -8.35
C GLU A 227 -14.15 -11.35 -7.49
N PRO A 228 -14.94 -10.35 -7.09
CA PRO A 228 -16.12 -10.55 -6.28
C PRO A 228 -17.21 -11.31 -7.06
N ALA A 229 -17.80 -12.33 -6.44
CA ALA A 229 -18.85 -13.15 -7.07
C ALA A 229 -20.20 -12.45 -7.28
N GLY A 230 -20.39 -11.22 -6.76
CA GLY A 230 -21.65 -10.47 -6.81
C GLY A 230 -21.57 -9.24 -7.71
N LYS A 231 -22.64 -8.95 -8.46
CA LYS A 231 -22.69 -7.82 -9.40
C LYS A 231 -22.59 -6.43 -8.76
N ASP A 232 -22.95 -6.31 -7.48
CA ASP A 232 -23.01 -5.01 -6.78
C ASP A 232 -21.65 -4.52 -6.25
N LEU A 233 -20.74 -5.47 -6.00
CA LEU A 233 -19.40 -5.20 -5.47
C LEU A 233 -18.40 -5.26 -6.63
N THR A 234 -17.82 -4.13 -6.98
CA THR A 234 -16.72 -4.08 -7.96
C THR A 234 -15.37 -4.27 -7.26
N LEU A 235 -14.33 -4.62 -8.03
CA LEU A 235 -12.97 -4.78 -7.50
C LEU A 235 -12.46 -3.49 -6.81
N ILE A 236 -12.76 -2.32 -7.39
CA ILE A 236 -12.46 -1.00 -6.81
C ILE A 236 -13.17 -0.82 -5.46
N LYS A 237 -14.49 -1.06 -5.40
CA LYS A 237 -15.24 -0.95 -4.14
C LYS A 237 -14.70 -1.88 -3.07
N LYS A 238 -14.28 -3.09 -3.44
CA LYS A 238 -13.65 -4.06 -2.53
C LYS A 238 -12.30 -3.53 -2.01
N MET A 239 -11.47 -2.97 -2.88
CA MET A 239 -10.22 -2.31 -2.50
C MET A 239 -10.45 -1.14 -1.53
N GLN A 240 -11.41 -0.25 -1.83
CA GLN A 240 -11.76 0.90 -0.98
C GLN A 240 -12.24 0.44 0.41
N LEU A 241 -13.10 -0.59 0.47
CA LEU A 241 -13.55 -1.19 1.73
C LEU A 241 -12.39 -1.76 2.55
N TYR A 242 -11.45 -2.46 1.90
CA TYR A 242 -10.26 -3.00 2.58
C TYR A 242 -9.31 -1.91 3.07
N ASN A 243 -9.31 -0.75 2.41
CA ASN A 243 -8.60 0.45 2.84
C ASN A 243 -9.36 1.23 3.93
N GLY A 244 -10.52 0.75 4.40
CA GLY A 244 -11.31 1.39 5.45
C GLY A 244 -12.16 2.58 4.99
N GLN A 245 -12.34 2.76 3.68
CA GLN A 245 -13.14 3.84 3.13
C GLN A 245 -14.63 3.51 3.17
N HIS A 246 -15.47 4.53 3.34
CA HIS A 246 -16.92 4.39 3.27
C HIS A 246 -17.37 4.26 1.82
N VAL A 247 -17.96 3.11 1.48
CA VAL A 247 -18.53 2.85 0.16
C VAL A 247 -20.05 2.81 0.27
N LYS A 248 -20.75 3.58 -0.58
CA LYS A 248 -22.23 3.61 -0.62
C LYS A 248 -22.79 2.18 -0.73
N GLY A 249 -23.70 1.82 0.16
CA GLY A 249 -24.36 0.51 0.19
C GLY A 249 -23.65 -0.59 0.99
N PHE A 250 -22.46 -0.32 1.55
CA PHE A 250 -21.70 -1.30 2.32
C PHE A 250 -21.28 -0.77 3.70
N LYS A 251 -21.21 -1.67 4.68
CA LYS A 251 -20.72 -1.35 6.04
C LYS A 251 -19.31 -1.89 6.22
N LEU A 252 -18.48 -1.16 6.98
CA LEU A 252 -17.10 -1.58 7.30
C LEU A 252 -17.03 -2.91 8.06
N GLU A 253 -18.06 -3.25 8.84
CA GLU A 253 -18.17 -4.52 9.56
C GLU A 253 -18.18 -5.73 8.61
N GLN A 254 -18.66 -5.57 7.37
CA GLN A 254 -18.73 -6.64 6.36
C GLN A 254 -17.35 -7.01 5.81
N VAL A 255 -16.31 -6.21 6.06
CA VAL A 255 -14.93 -6.49 5.58
C VAL A 255 -14.40 -7.80 6.16
N SER A 256 -14.72 -8.12 7.42
CA SER A 256 -14.31 -9.39 8.05
C SER A 256 -14.90 -10.59 7.31
N ASP A 257 -16.18 -10.51 6.94
CA ASP A 257 -16.86 -11.58 6.22
C ASP A 257 -16.37 -11.72 4.78
N LEU A 258 -16.04 -10.61 4.11
CA LEU A 258 -15.44 -10.62 2.77
C LEU A 258 -14.08 -11.33 2.78
N LYS A 259 -13.22 -11.02 3.77
CA LYS A 259 -11.93 -11.69 3.93
C LYS A 259 -12.06 -13.18 4.23
N LYS A 260 -13.06 -13.58 5.02
CA LYS A 260 -13.35 -15.00 5.29
C LYS A 260 -13.80 -15.76 4.03
N LYS A 261 -14.51 -15.11 3.11
CA LYS A 261 -14.97 -15.71 1.84
C LYS A 261 -13.84 -15.88 0.82
N SER A 262 -12.82 -15.04 0.90
CA SER A 262 -11.67 -15.03 -0.01
C SER A 262 -10.35 -15.24 0.75
N PRO A 263 -10.12 -16.45 1.32
CA PRO A 263 -8.99 -16.71 2.20
C PRO A 263 -7.62 -16.71 1.51
N ARG A 264 -7.59 -16.73 0.17
CA ARG A 264 -6.34 -16.75 -0.63
C ARG A 264 -5.93 -15.37 -1.16
N GLU A 265 -6.67 -14.31 -0.84
CA GLU A 265 -6.27 -12.95 -1.24
C GLU A 265 -4.91 -12.57 -0.68
N GLY A 266 -4.11 -11.93 -1.52
CA GLY A 266 -2.73 -11.56 -1.19
C GLY A 266 -1.74 -12.73 -1.25
N MET A 267 -2.16 -13.98 -1.44
CA MET A 267 -1.23 -15.10 -1.66
C MET A 267 -0.65 -15.11 -3.09
N TYR A 268 -1.19 -14.29 -3.98
CA TYR A 268 -0.76 -14.12 -5.37
C TYR A 268 -0.76 -12.64 -5.73
N GLY A 269 -0.32 -12.34 -6.96
CA GLY A 269 -0.25 -10.99 -7.48
C GLY A 269 1.17 -10.45 -7.52
N VAL A 270 1.29 -9.15 -7.79
CA VAL A 270 2.57 -8.50 -8.01
C VAL A 270 3.29 -8.25 -6.68
N SER A 271 4.59 -8.59 -6.66
CA SER A 271 5.43 -8.37 -5.47
C SER A 271 5.82 -6.90 -5.30
N PRO A 272 6.00 -6.42 -4.06
CA PRO A 272 6.46 -5.06 -3.80
C PRO A 272 7.80 -4.74 -4.49
N ARG A 273 8.67 -5.74 -4.63
CA ARG A 273 9.97 -5.60 -5.31
C ARG A 273 9.81 -5.21 -6.77
N PHE A 274 8.89 -5.86 -7.50
CA PHE A 274 8.65 -5.50 -8.89
C PHE A 274 8.19 -4.05 -9.04
N ILE A 275 7.31 -3.58 -8.15
CA ILE A 275 6.83 -2.19 -8.18
C ILE A 275 7.98 -1.22 -7.93
N ILE A 276 8.85 -1.49 -6.95
CA ILE A 276 10.05 -0.69 -6.69
C ILE A 276 11.01 -0.69 -7.87
N ASP A 277 11.19 -1.82 -8.56
CA ASP A 277 12.01 -1.90 -9.77
C ASP A 277 11.44 -0.98 -10.87
N GLN A 278 10.12 -0.93 -11.02
CA GLN A 278 9.46 -0.04 -12.00
C GLN A 278 9.56 1.43 -11.60
N ILE A 279 9.38 1.77 -10.32
CA ILE A 279 9.58 3.14 -9.83
C ILE A 279 11.04 3.56 -10.06
N SER A 280 12.01 2.68 -9.79
CA SER A 280 13.43 2.95 -10.02
C SER A 280 13.74 3.13 -11.51
N ALA A 281 13.08 2.37 -12.39
CA ALA A 281 13.16 2.56 -13.84
C ALA A 281 12.57 3.93 -14.27
N ALA A 282 11.46 4.35 -13.67
CA ALA A 282 10.86 5.67 -13.93
C ALA A 282 11.80 6.81 -13.51
N ILE A 283 12.41 6.70 -12.33
CA ILE A 283 13.42 7.64 -11.83
C ILE A 283 14.63 7.69 -12.77
N SER A 284 15.14 6.54 -13.18
CA SER A 284 16.30 6.45 -14.07
C SER A 284 16.01 7.10 -15.43
N LYS A 285 14.81 6.87 -15.98
CA LYS A 285 14.37 7.50 -17.21
C LYS A 285 14.24 9.02 -17.07
N ALA A 286 13.62 9.51 -15.99
CA ALA A 286 13.52 10.95 -15.72
C ALA A 286 14.90 11.61 -15.62
N LYS A 287 15.87 10.99 -14.94
CA LYS A 287 17.26 11.49 -14.88
C LYS A 287 17.92 11.55 -16.27
N SER A 288 17.67 10.57 -17.14
CA SER A 288 18.19 10.59 -18.51
C SER A 288 17.59 11.69 -19.38
N GLU A 289 16.39 12.17 -19.04
CA GLU A 289 15.70 13.30 -19.65
C GLU A 289 16.03 14.64 -18.96
N GLU A 290 17.03 14.67 -18.07
CA GLU A 290 17.43 15.83 -17.25
C GLU A 290 16.29 16.40 -16.39
N ARG A 291 15.34 15.53 -15.99
CA ARG A 291 14.24 15.88 -15.09
C ARG A 291 14.57 15.51 -13.63
N ASP A 292 14.21 16.39 -12.72
CA ASP A 292 14.34 16.24 -11.28
C ASP A 292 13.03 15.80 -10.59
N PHE A 293 12.04 15.37 -11.36
CA PHE A 293 10.75 14.89 -10.86
C PHE A 293 10.19 13.71 -11.67
N ILE A 294 9.36 12.90 -11.01
CA ILE A 294 8.52 11.87 -11.64
C ILE A 294 7.05 12.10 -11.29
N THR A 295 6.18 11.73 -12.22
CA THR A 295 4.72 11.82 -12.08
C THR A 295 4.08 10.42 -11.99
N PRO A 296 2.81 10.33 -11.57
CA PRO A 296 2.07 9.06 -11.59
C PRO A 296 2.02 8.43 -12.99
N LEU A 297 1.99 9.26 -14.05
CA LEU A 297 2.03 8.80 -15.43
C LEU A 297 3.35 8.09 -15.77
N ASP A 298 4.48 8.59 -15.28
CA ASP A 298 5.78 7.96 -15.53
C ASP A 298 5.83 6.58 -14.89
N ILE A 299 5.34 6.46 -13.65
CA ILE A 299 5.25 5.17 -12.96
C ILE A 299 4.30 4.22 -13.71
N LEU A 300 3.09 4.65 -14.06
CA LEU A 300 2.13 3.82 -14.79
C LEU A 300 2.66 3.37 -16.17
N ARG A 301 3.41 4.22 -16.88
CA ARG A 301 4.08 3.85 -18.14
C ARG A 301 5.12 2.76 -17.92
N THR A 302 5.97 2.92 -16.90
CA THR A 302 6.98 1.90 -16.57
C THR A 302 6.35 0.60 -16.09
N LEU A 303 5.27 0.65 -15.30
CA LEU A 303 4.49 -0.52 -14.92
C LEU A 303 3.94 -1.26 -16.15
N ASN A 304 3.37 -0.52 -17.11
CA ASN A 304 2.82 -1.10 -18.34
C ASN A 304 3.91 -1.86 -19.12
N SER A 305 5.05 -1.20 -19.41
CA SER A 305 6.18 -1.84 -20.08
C SER A 305 6.78 -2.99 -19.26
N GLY A 306 6.87 -2.83 -17.94
CA GLY A 306 7.41 -3.83 -17.02
C GLY A 306 6.56 -5.10 -16.96
N VAL A 307 5.23 -4.99 -17.03
CA VAL A 307 4.32 -6.15 -17.11
C VAL A 307 4.45 -6.85 -18.46
N GLN A 308 4.50 -6.09 -19.56
CA GLN A 308 4.61 -6.66 -20.91
C GLN A 308 5.92 -7.43 -21.12
N ASN A 309 7.05 -6.85 -20.68
CA ASN A 309 8.39 -7.37 -20.92
C ASN A 309 8.81 -8.49 -19.96
N ARG A 310 8.00 -8.79 -18.94
CA ARG A 310 8.36 -9.81 -17.95
C ARG A 310 7.92 -11.19 -18.41
N ASP A 311 8.89 -12.05 -18.68
CA ASP A 311 8.67 -13.40 -19.22
C ASP A 311 8.03 -14.36 -18.21
N SER A 312 8.17 -14.08 -16.91
CA SER A 312 7.60 -14.92 -15.85
C SER A 312 6.07 -14.86 -15.76
N TYR A 313 5.41 -13.96 -16.48
CA TYR A 313 3.96 -13.76 -16.42
C TYR A 313 3.29 -14.41 -17.62
N THR A 314 2.15 -15.08 -17.39
CA THR A 314 1.38 -15.68 -18.47
C THR A 314 0.69 -14.62 -19.33
N SER A 315 0.28 -14.98 -20.55
CA SER A 315 -0.44 -14.07 -21.45
C SER A 315 -1.75 -13.56 -20.82
N GLU A 316 -2.44 -14.43 -20.07
CA GLU A 316 -3.66 -14.10 -19.34
C GLU A 316 -3.38 -13.07 -18.24
N GLN A 317 -2.35 -13.30 -17.41
CA GLN A 317 -1.93 -12.37 -16.36
C GLN A 317 -1.55 -11.01 -16.93
N LYS A 318 -0.77 -10.98 -18.02
CA LYS A 318 -0.39 -9.73 -18.68
C LYS A 318 -1.63 -8.95 -19.14
N THR A 319 -2.58 -9.64 -19.78
CA THR A 319 -3.82 -9.01 -20.26
C THR A 319 -4.65 -8.46 -19.11
N GLU A 320 -4.79 -9.22 -18.03
CA GLU A 320 -5.55 -8.81 -16.84
C GLU A 320 -4.89 -7.62 -16.13
N TRP A 321 -3.58 -7.70 -15.90
CA TRP A 321 -2.84 -6.65 -15.18
C TRP A 321 -2.75 -5.35 -15.96
N LEU A 322 -2.71 -5.40 -17.30
CA LEU A 322 -2.84 -4.19 -18.12
C LEU A 322 -4.19 -3.51 -17.90
N LYS A 323 -5.29 -4.27 -17.77
CA LYS A 323 -6.60 -3.70 -17.40
C LYS A 323 -6.59 -3.10 -15.99
N HIS A 324 -5.88 -3.73 -15.04
CA HIS A 324 -5.72 -3.17 -13.69
C HIS A 324 -4.90 -1.87 -13.70
N ILE A 325 -3.92 -1.73 -14.59
CA ILE A 325 -3.17 -0.46 -14.78
C ILE A 325 -4.11 0.62 -15.31
N ASP A 326 -4.96 0.31 -16.29
CA ASP A 326 -5.95 1.27 -16.81
C ASP A 326 -6.97 1.67 -15.74
N THR A 327 -7.38 0.72 -14.91
CA THR A 327 -8.25 0.97 -13.76
C THR A 327 -7.57 1.85 -12.72
N ALA A 328 -6.31 1.57 -12.37
CA ALA A 328 -5.52 2.41 -11.47
C ALA A 328 -5.32 3.82 -12.02
N ARG A 329 -5.16 3.97 -13.33
CA ARG A 329 -5.10 5.26 -14.01
C ARG A 329 -6.43 6.01 -13.90
N ALA A 330 -7.56 5.34 -14.06
CA ALA A 330 -8.88 5.96 -13.92
C ALA A 330 -9.11 6.47 -12.48
N GLU A 331 -8.82 5.65 -11.47
CA GLU A 331 -8.93 6.07 -10.06
C GLU A 331 -7.99 7.25 -9.74
N TRP A 332 -6.76 7.20 -10.25
CA TRP A 332 -5.82 8.31 -10.09
C TRP A 332 -6.28 9.58 -10.82
N ASN A 333 -6.88 9.47 -12.01
CA ASN A 333 -7.43 10.62 -12.74
C ASN A 333 -8.49 11.36 -11.91
N ASP A 334 -9.33 10.61 -11.17
CA ASP A 334 -10.34 11.20 -10.27
C ASP A 334 -9.69 11.91 -9.08
N LEU A 335 -8.63 11.32 -8.51
CA LEU A 335 -7.83 11.98 -7.46
C LEU A 335 -7.19 13.27 -7.97
N LEU A 336 -6.60 13.25 -9.17
CA LEU A 336 -6.01 14.44 -9.80
C LEU A 336 -7.06 15.51 -10.07
N ARG A 337 -8.25 15.12 -10.55
CA ARG A 337 -9.37 16.06 -10.76
C ARG A 337 -9.73 16.77 -9.45
N ASN A 338 -9.84 16.03 -8.36
CA ASN A 338 -10.15 16.59 -7.04
C ASN A 338 -9.04 17.53 -6.54
N ASP A 339 -7.77 17.18 -6.75
CA ASP A 339 -6.63 18.03 -6.38
C ASP A 339 -6.62 19.35 -7.16
N ILE A 340 -6.86 19.29 -8.47
CA ILE A 340 -6.94 20.49 -9.33
C ILE A 340 -8.15 21.35 -8.94
N GLN A 341 -9.32 20.75 -8.70
CA GLN A 341 -10.52 21.46 -8.26
C GLN A 341 -10.29 22.22 -6.95
N LYS A 342 -9.65 21.57 -5.97
CA LYS A 342 -9.29 22.21 -4.69
C LYS A 342 -8.33 23.37 -4.90
N ALA A 343 -7.26 23.17 -5.67
CA ALA A 343 -6.29 24.22 -5.95
C ALA A 343 -6.93 25.41 -6.68
N PHE A 344 -7.85 25.12 -7.62
CA PHE A 344 -8.61 26.13 -8.34
C PHE A 344 -9.49 26.95 -7.39
N PHE A 345 -10.29 26.31 -6.55
CA PHE A 345 -11.16 27.00 -5.60
C PHE A 345 -10.39 27.96 -4.68
N LEU A 346 -9.25 27.50 -4.14
CA LEU A 346 -8.38 28.32 -3.29
C LEU A 346 -7.77 29.53 -4.02
N SER A 347 -7.59 29.43 -5.34
CA SER A 347 -7.11 30.56 -6.15
C SER A 347 -8.20 31.54 -6.55
N PHE A 348 -9.48 31.14 -6.51
CA PHE A 348 -10.62 31.92 -7.01
C PHE A 348 -11.73 32.12 -5.96
N GLU A 349 -11.39 32.16 -4.67
CA GLU A 349 -12.37 32.29 -3.57
C GLU A 349 -13.33 33.49 -3.74
N ALA A 350 -12.84 34.63 -4.24
CA ALA A 350 -13.65 35.81 -4.52
C ALA A 350 -14.69 35.56 -5.63
N GLU A 351 -14.30 34.87 -6.70
CA GLU A 351 -15.21 34.53 -7.80
C GLU A 351 -16.22 33.45 -7.36
N ALA A 352 -15.80 32.49 -6.53
CA ALA A 352 -16.70 31.50 -5.96
C ALA A 352 -17.74 32.14 -5.03
N THR A 353 -17.32 33.16 -4.27
CA THR A 353 -18.23 33.97 -3.44
C THR A 353 -19.24 34.72 -4.31
N ASN A 354 -18.81 35.34 -5.41
CA ASN A 354 -19.72 36.00 -6.34
C ASN A 354 -20.72 35.03 -6.98
N LEU A 355 -20.26 33.83 -7.40
CA LEU A 355 -21.16 32.81 -7.94
C LEU A 355 -22.19 32.36 -6.90
N CYS A 356 -21.79 32.23 -5.64
CA CYS A 356 -22.69 31.92 -4.54
C CYS A 356 -23.69 33.05 -4.28
N GLU A 357 -23.25 34.31 -4.28
CA GLU A 357 -24.14 35.47 -4.08
C GLU A 357 -25.18 35.54 -5.22
N ASN A 358 -24.74 35.39 -6.48
CA ASN A 358 -25.65 35.32 -7.62
C ASN A 358 -26.64 34.14 -7.52
N TYR A 359 -26.18 32.96 -7.08
CA TYR A 359 -27.06 31.81 -6.88
C TYR A 359 -28.11 32.08 -5.79
N LEU A 360 -27.72 32.70 -4.67
CA LEU A 360 -28.65 33.05 -3.59
C LEU A 360 -29.72 34.05 -4.06
N ASP A 361 -29.32 35.09 -4.81
CA ASP A 361 -30.25 36.08 -5.36
C ASP A 361 -31.26 35.43 -6.31
N MET A 362 -30.81 34.49 -7.15
CA MET A 362 -31.70 33.76 -8.06
C MET A 362 -32.66 32.81 -7.33
N ILE A 363 -32.22 32.16 -6.25
CA ILE A 363 -33.11 31.32 -5.44
C ILE A 363 -34.15 32.16 -4.70
N GLU A 364 -33.75 33.30 -4.11
CA GLU A 364 -34.66 34.19 -3.41
C GLU A 364 -35.76 34.69 -4.35
N ALA A 365 -35.38 35.12 -5.56
CA ALA A 365 -36.30 35.46 -6.64
C ALA A 365 -37.22 34.30 -7.05
N SER A 366 -36.66 33.10 -7.25
CA SER A 366 -37.42 31.89 -7.65
C SER A 366 -38.48 31.51 -6.60
N CYS A 367 -38.13 31.55 -5.31
CA CYS A 367 -39.04 31.22 -4.23
C CYS A 367 -40.07 32.33 -3.94
N ALA A 368 -39.71 33.59 -4.15
CA ALA A 368 -40.63 34.73 -4.02
C ALA A 368 -41.60 34.86 -5.21
N GLY A 369 -41.27 34.25 -6.36
CA GLY A 369 -42.00 34.45 -7.61
C GLY A 369 -41.81 35.87 -8.18
N GLU A 370 -40.75 36.56 -7.77
CA GLU A 370 -40.42 37.92 -8.18
C GLU A 370 -39.19 37.91 -9.08
N LYS A 371 -39.10 38.86 -10.01
CA LYS A 371 -37.90 39.02 -10.83
C LYS A 371 -36.85 39.81 -10.04
N PRO A 372 -35.60 39.34 -9.96
CA PRO A 372 -34.53 40.10 -9.32
C PRO A 372 -34.32 41.42 -10.08
N ARG A 373 -34.02 42.50 -9.36
CA ARG A 373 -33.77 43.82 -9.96
C ARG A 373 -32.28 44.12 -9.96
N ASP A 374 -31.77 44.62 -11.08
CA ASP A 374 -30.38 45.06 -11.18
C ASP A 374 -30.17 46.27 -10.23
N PRO A 375 -29.19 46.23 -9.30
CA PRO A 375 -28.92 47.31 -8.36
C PRO A 375 -28.51 48.64 -9.02
N ILE A 376 -28.02 48.59 -10.25
CA ILE A 376 -27.45 49.73 -10.99
C ILE A 376 -28.49 50.31 -11.95
N THR A 377 -29.20 49.47 -12.70
CA THR A 377 -30.17 49.96 -13.71
C THR A 377 -31.60 49.99 -13.22
N GLY A 378 -31.94 49.20 -12.19
CA GLY A 378 -33.30 49.05 -11.68
C GLY A 378 -34.22 48.20 -12.59
N ASP A 379 -33.67 47.63 -13.66
CA ASP A 379 -34.41 46.78 -14.60
C ASP A 379 -34.68 45.39 -14.00
N GLU A 380 -35.77 44.76 -14.42
CA GLU A 380 -36.09 43.38 -14.08
C GLU A 380 -35.15 42.43 -14.85
N VAL A 381 -34.35 41.68 -14.11
CA VAL A 381 -33.50 40.61 -14.64
C VAL A 381 -34.35 39.35 -14.77
N GLU A 382 -34.25 38.64 -15.89
CA GLU A 382 -34.93 37.34 -16.03
C GLU A 382 -34.27 36.29 -15.12
N LEU A 383 -35.10 35.38 -14.60
CA LEU A 383 -34.65 34.28 -13.75
C LEU A 383 -33.72 33.35 -14.53
N ASP A 384 -32.46 33.26 -14.13
CA ASP A 384 -31.49 32.36 -14.75
C ASP A 384 -31.62 30.94 -14.15
N GLU A 385 -32.61 30.20 -14.64
CA GLU A 385 -32.80 28.79 -14.27
C GLU A 385 -31.61 27.91 -14.66
N LYS A 386 -30.79 28.33 -15.64
CA LYS A 386 -29.61 27.58 -16.05
C LYS A 386 -28.51 27.68 -15.01
N LEU A 387 -28.29 28.87 -14.45
CA LEU A 387 -27.32 29.05 -13.36
C LEU A 387 -27.71 28.25 -12.11
N MET A 388 -29.00 28.26 -11.74
CA MET A 388 -29.47 27.47 -10.61
C MET A 388 -29.31 25.96 -10.85
N SER A 389 -29.70 25.48 -12.04
CA SER A 389 -29.52 24.07 -12.42
C SER A 389 -28.04 23.68 -12.48
N ALA A 390 -27.16 24.58 -12.95
CA ALA A 390 -25.73 24.32 -13.04
C ALA A 390 -25.06 24.09 -11.67
N VAL A 391 -25.59 24.66 -10.59
CA VAL A 391 -25.13 24.39 -9.22
C VAL A 391 -25.79 23.13 -8.64
N GLU A 392 -27.10 22.97 -8.82
CA GLU A 392 -27.90 21.89 -8.24
C GLU A 392 -27.62 20.52 -8.88
N ASP A 393 -27.37 20.48 -10.19
CA ASP A 393 -27.08 19.24 -10.92
C ASP A 393 -25.72 18.65 -10.51
N GLN A 394 -24.75 19.48 -10.10
CA GLN A 394 -23.39 19.05 -9.72
C GLN A 394 -23.35 18.31 -8.38
N ILE A 395 -24.41 18.42 -7.59
CA ILE A 395 -24.60 17.72 -6.31
C ILE A 395 -25.65 16.61 -6.40
N GLU A 396 -26.02 16.20 -7.62
CA GLU A 396 -26.93 15.08 -7.90
C GLU A 396 -28.29 15.20 -7.22
N ILE A 397 -28.78 16.44 -7.00
CA ILE A 397 -30.11 16.65 -6.44
C ILE A 397 -31.14 16.28 -7.51
N SER A 398 -32.05 15.36 -7.18
CA SER A 398 -33.19 15.01 -8.03
C SER A 398 -34.06 16.23 -8.31
N ASP A 399 -34.68 16.33 -9.48
CA ASP A 399 -35.53 17.47 -9.85
C ASP A 399 -36.63 17.77 -8.83
N SER A 400 -37.22 16.73 -8.22
CA SER A 400 -38.23 16.88 -7.15
C SER A 400 -37.68 17.42 -5.83
N GLY A 401 -36.37 17.32 -5.61
CA GLY A 401 -35.68 17.77 -4.39
C GLY A 401 -35.02 19.15 -4.53
N LYS A 402 -35.01 19.74 -5.74
CA LYS A 402 -34.41 21.06 -5.99
C LYS A 402 -35.13 22.16 -5.19
N GLU A 403 -36.46 22.14 -5.15
CA GLU A 403 -37.24 23.09 -4.35
C GLU A 403 -36.97 22.95 -2.84
N ASP A 404 -36.89 21.73 -2.33
CA ASP A 404 -36.60 21.48 -0.92
C ASP A 404 -35.20 22.00 -0.54
N PHE A 405 -34.20 21.76 -1.40
CA PHE A 405 -32.84 22.25 -1.20
C PHE A 405 -32.78 23.77 -1.23
N ARG A 406 -33.43 24.42 -2.20
CA ARG A 406 -33.53 25.89 -2.28
C ARG A 406 -34.11 26.49 -1.00
N ASN A 407 -35.21 25.91 -0.50
CA ASN A 407 -35.84 26.33 0.74
C ASN A 407 -34.95 26.13 1.98
N GLU A 408 -34.20 25.02 2.03
CA GLU A 408 -33.21 24.77 3.08
C GLU A 408 -32.13 25.86 3.11
N ILE A 409 -31.55 26.19 1.95
CA ILE A 409 -30.53 27.23 1.82
C ILE A 409 -31.08 28.60 2.25
N LEU A 410 -32.26 29.01 1.76
CA LEU A 410 -32.88 30.28 2.16
C LEU A 410 -33.14 30.33 3.67
N ARG A 411 -33.55 29.21 4.28
CA ARG A 411 -33.73 29.13 5.73
C ARG A 411 -32.40 29.30 6.47
N ALA A 412 -31.30 28.73 5.97
CA ALA A 412 -29.97 28.89 6.54
C ALA A 412 -29.47 30.34 6.42
N VAL A 413 -29.65 30.97 5.25
CA VAL A 413 -29.35 32.39 5.02
C VAL A 413 -30.17 33.29 5.94
N GLY A 414 -31.49 33.06 6.04
CA GLY A 414 -32.36 33.80 6.94
C GLY A 414 -32.01 33.65 8.43
N GLN A 415 -31.48 32.49 8.84
CA GLN A 415 -30.93 32.30 10.19
C GLN A 415 -29.66 33.12 10.44
N ALA A 416 -28.76 33.18 9.45
CA ALA A 416 -27.55 34.00 9.53
C ALA A 416 -27.90 35.51 9.58
N ALA A 417 -28.82 35.95 8.72
CA ALA A 417 -29.32 37.32 8.69
C ALA A 417 -29.97 37.75 10.01
N ARG A 418 -30.83 36.90 10.62
CA ARG A 418 -31.41 37.16 11.95
C ARG A 418 -30.37 37.33 13.06
N LYS A 419 -29.24 36.63 12.95
CA LYS A 419 -28.10 36.76 13.88
C LYS A 419 -27.19 37.94 13.55
N LYS A 420 -27.48 38.72 12.50
CA LYS A 420 -26.62 39.78 11.95
C LYS A 420 -25.21 39.29 11.55
N ILE A 421 -25.10 38.04 11.10
CA ILE A 421 -23.85 37.42 10.65
C ILE A 421 -23.95 37.22 9.13
N LYS A 422 -22.89 37.54 8.37
CA LYS A 422 -22.84 37.24 6.93
C LYS A 422 -22.93 35.74 6.72
N PHE A 423 -23.78 35.30 5.80
CA PHE A 423 -23.86 33.89 5.44
C PHE A 423 -22.52 33.44 4.84
N ASP A 424 -22.00 32.33 5.35
CA ASP A 424 -20.74 31.75 4.94
C ASP A 424 -21.04 30.38 4.34
N TYR A 425 -20.98 30.30 3.01
CA TYR A 425 -21.35 29.11 2.25
C TYR A 425 -20.41 27.93 2.52
N THR A 426 -19.19 28.18 3.03
CA THR A 426 -18.23 27.13 3.38
C THR A 426 -18.70 26.24 4.53
N LYS A 427 -19.63 26.74 5.35
CA LYS A 427 -20.22 25.98 6.47
C LYS A 427 -21.27 24.97 6.02
N HIS A 428 -21.76 25.09 4.80
CA HIS A 428 -22.75 24.19 4.24
C HIS A 428 -22.08 23.27 3.21
N ALA A 429 -21.78 22.02 3.62
CA ALA A 429 -20.98 21.10 2.81
C ALA A 429 -21.51 20.90 1.37
N GLN A 430 -22.83 20.69 1.22
CA GLN A 430 -23.43 20.46 -0.11
C GLN A 430 -23.39 21.71 -1.00
N LEU A 431 -23.76 22.89 -0.49
CA LEU A 431 -23.66 24.15 -1.23
C LEU A 431 -22.21 24.47 -1.61
N MET A 432 -21.27 24.30 -0.67
CA MET A 432 -19.84 24.49 -0.96
C MET A 432 -19.37 23.57 -2.08
N GLU A 433 -19.74 22.29 -2.04
CA GLU A 433 -19.38 21.31 -3.07
C GLU A 433 -20.03 21.65 -4.43
N GLY A 434 -21.30 22.05 -4.44
CA GLY A 434 -22.01 22.45 -5.66
C GLY A 434 -21.39 23.67 -6.32
N ILE A 435 -21.10 24.73 -5.55
CA ILE A 435 -20.45 25.94 -6.06
C ILE A 435 -19.04 25.62 -6.58
N GLN A 436 -18.26 24.81 -5.86
CA GLN A 436 -16.92 24.38 -6.29
C GLN A 436 -16.95 23.65 -7.63
N LYS A 437 -17.86 22.69 -7.78
CA LYS A 437 -17.99 21.90 -9.00
C LYS A 437 -18.54 22.72 -10.18
N ALA A 438 -19.56 23.54 -9.94
CA ALA A 438 -20.16 24.39 -10.96
C ALA A 438 -19.16 25.41 -11.52
N MET A 439 -18.44 26.09 -10.62
CA MET A 439 -17.39 27.04 -10.99
C MET A 439 -16.29 26.37 -11.82
N PHE A 440 -15.88 25.17 -11.41
CA PHE A 440 -14.88 24.41 -12.14
C PHE A 440 -15.36 24.05 -13.54
N GLU A 441 -16.60 23.60 -13.69
CA GLU A 441 -17.15 23.21 -15.00
C GLU A 441 -17.30 24.41 -15.95
N GLU A 442 -17.72 25.57 -15.45
CA GLU A 442 -17.77 26.82 -16.24
C GLU A 442 -16.37 27.22 -16.74
N ARG A 443 -15.36 27.12 -15.88
CA ARG A 443 -13.98 27.57 -16.16
C ARG A 443 -13.12 26.52 -16.87
N LYS A 444 -13.53 25.26 -16.89
CA LYS A 444 -12.85 24.13 -17.55
C LYS A 444 -12.48 24.45 -19.00
N GLY A 445 -13.41 25.06 -19.75
CA GLY A 445 -13.19 25.47 -21.14
C GLY A 445 -12.12 26.56 -21.30
N ALA A 446 -12.09 27.54 -20.39
CA ALA A 446 -11.11 28.62 -20.40
C ALA A 446 -9.70 28.11 -20.03
N ILE A 447 -9.60 27.18 -19.07
CA ILE A 447 -8.34 26.53 -18.72
C ILE A 447 -7.79 25.77 -19.93
N ARG A 448 -8.64 25.01 -20.64
CA ARG A 448 -8.22 24.27 -21.83
C ARG A 448 -7.67 25.19 -22.92
N MET A 449 -8.37 26.29 -23.19
CA MET A 449 -7.92 27.30 -24.14
C MET A 449 -6.55 27.86 -23.72
N THR A 450 -6.37 28.17 -22.44
CA THR A 450 -5.10 28.73 -21.93
C THR A 450 -3.93 27.78 -22.08
N VAL A 451 -4.16 26.48 -21.88
CA VAL A 451 -3.10 25.46 -21.94
C VAL A 451 -2.78 25.02 -23.37
N SER A 452 -3.78 25.04 -24.27
CA SER A 452 -3.65 24.54 -25.65
C SER A 452 -3.23 25.61 -26.66
N THR A 453 -3.42 26.90 -26.34
CA THR A 453 -3.11 28.00 -27.27
C THR A 453 -1.63 28.37 -27.23
N ARG A 454 -1.01 28.55 -28.40
CA ARG A 454 0.42 28.91 -28.54
C ARG A 454 0.74 30.32 -28.02
N ASN A 455 -0.26 31.21 -27.96
CA ASN A 455 -0.22 32.54 -27.35
C ASN A 455 -1.44 32.70 -26.41
N PRO A 456 -1.33 32.25 -25.16
CA PRO A 456 -2.39 32.44 -24.16
C PRO A 456 -2.46 33.91 -23.68
N ASP A 457 -3.65 34.31 -23.24
CA ASP A 457 -3.89 35.61 -22.62
C ASP A 457 -2.99 35.77 -21.36
N PRO A 458 -2.23 36.87 -21.21
CA PRO A 458 -1.42 37.14 -20.03
C PRO A 458 -2.17 37.02 -18.70
N GLU A 459 -3.46 37.38 -18.65
CA GLU A 459 -4.26 37.22 -17.43
C GLU A 459 -4.52 35.75 -17.11
N ALA A 460 -4.83 34.95 -18.13
CA ALA A 460 -5.11 33.53 -17.97
C ALA A 460 -3.85 32.75 -17.56
N VAL A 461 -2.67 33.13 -18.06
CA VAL A 461 -1.38 32.55 -17.61
C VAL A 461 -1.11 32.88 -16.15
N LYS A 462 -1.35 34.12 -15.72
CA LYS A 462 -1.17 34.52 -14.32
C LYS A 462 -2.08 33.73 -13.39
N ARG A 463 -3.32 33.49 -13.82
CA ARG A 463 -4.30 32.65 -13.13
C ARG A 463 -3.85 31.19 -13.03
N LEU A 464 -3.33 30.62 -14.11
CA LEU A 464 -2.84 29.25 -14.12
C LEU A 464 -1.61 29.07 -13.22
N ASN A 465 -0.70 30.04 -13.21
CA ASN A 465 0.44 30.03 -12.29
C ASN A 465 0.00 30.09 -10.83
N ALA A 466 -1.05 30.86 -10.50
CA ALA A 466 -1.61 30.86 -9.15
C ALA A 466 -2.14 29.48 -8.74
N VAL A 467 -2.75 28.72 -9.65
CA VAL A 467 -3.17 27.32 -9.39
C VAL A 467 -1.96 26.42 -9.16
N ILE A 468 -0.91 26.55 -9.99
CA ILE A 468 0.34 25.80 -9.82
C ILE A 468 0.96 26.10 -8.45
N ASP A 469 1.06 27.38 -8.07
CA ASP A 469 1.62 27.80 -6.79
C ASP A 469 0.84 27.17 -5.62
N ARG A 470 -0.50 27.09 -5.72
CA ARG A 470 -1.33 26.40 -4.71
C ARG A 470 -1.09 24.90 -4.66
N MET A 471 -0.92 24.23 -5.80
CA MET A 471 -0.57 22.81 -5.84
C MET A 471 0.80 22.56 -5.21
N VAL A 472 1.75 23.48 -5.40
CA VAL A 472 3.08 23.40 -4.76
C VAL A 472 2.98 23.61 -3.25
N GLU A 473 2.33 24.69 -2.81
CA GLU A 473 2.25 25.08 -1.40
C GLU A 473 1.45 24.11 -0.53
N GLN A 474 0.28 23.66 -1.01
CA GLN A 474 -0.67 22.91 -0.17
C GLN A 474 -0.66 21.40 -0.42
N GLN A 475 -0.31 20.98 -1.62
CA GLN A 475 -0.37 19.57 -2.01
C GLN A 475 1.02 18.96 -2.18
N GLY A 476 2.08 19.78 -2.20
CA GLY A 476 3.47 19.33 -2.22
C GLY A 476 3.96 18.88 -3.59
N TYR A 477 3.37 19.35 -4.69
CA TYR A 477 3.90 19.13 -6.04
C TYR A 477 5.14 20.02 -6.30
N SER A 478 5.99 19.66 -7.26
CA SER A 478 6.94 20.60 -7.86
C SER A 478 6.24 21.44 -8.95
N ALA A 479 6.73 22.66 -9.22
CA ALA A 479 6.14 23.51 -10.24
C ALA A 479 6.12 22.85 -11.64
N ALA A 480 7.19 22.11 -11.98
CA ALA A 480 7.27 21.38 -13.23
C ALA A 480 6.28 20.20 -13.29
N ALA A 481 6.13 19.45 -12.19
CA ALA A 481 5.18 18.35 -12.09
C ALA A 481 3.73 18.85 -12.18
N ALA A 482 3.39 19.91 -11.44
CA ALA A 482 2.06 20.51 -11.47
C ALA A 482 1.70 21.01 -12.89
N ASN A 483 2.64 21.66 -13.59
CA ASN A 483 2.42 22.10 -14.97
C ASN A 483 2.21 20.93 -15.94
N GLU A 484 2.98 19.84 -15.82
CA GLU A 484 2.78 18.64 -16.65
C GLU A 484 1.42 18.00 -16.39
N LEU A 485 1.01 17.89 -15.12
CA LEU A 485 -0.26 17.29 -14.74
C LEU A 485 -1.46 18.15 -15.14
N LEU A 486 -1.34 19.48 -15.06
CA LEU A 486 -2.37 20.40 -15.57
C LEU A 486 -2.53 20.29 -17.09
N LYS A 487 -1.41 20.17 -17.83
CA LYS A 487 -1.45 19.90 -19.28
C LYS A 487 -2.14 18.59 -19.59
N TYR A 488 -1.80 17.54 -18.86
CA TYR A 488 -2.43 16.24 -18.98
C TYR A 488 -3.95 16.31 -18.71
N ALA A 489 -4.34 16.93 -17.58
CA ALA A 489 -5.74 17.09 -17.19
C ALA A 489 -6.53 17.88 -18.24
N SER A 490 -5.94 18.97 -18.74
CA SER A 490 -6.52 19.77 -19.80
C SER A 490 -6.83 18.99 -21.08
N SER A 491 -5.99 18.03 -21.44
CA SER A 491 -6.15 17.26 -22.68
C SER A 491 -6.97 15.98 -22.52
N HIS A 492 -7.01 15.37 -21.33
CA HIS A 492 -7.57 14.02 -21.15
C HIS A 492 -8.73 13.94 -20.15
N LEU A 493 -8.79 14.86 -19.19
CA LEU A 493 -9.83 14.89 -18.17
C LEU A 493 -10.93 15.89 -18.51
N PHE A 494 -10.61 16.92 -19.31
CA PHE A 494 -11.56 17.97 -19.62
C PHE A 494 -12.36 17.80 -20.91
N ASP A 495 -12.03 16.79 -21.72
CA ASP A 495 -12.75 16.45 -22.96
C ASP A 495 -13.93 15.48 -22.75
N LYS A 496 -14.09 14.95 -21.54
CA LYS A 496 -15.24 14.17 -21.09
C LYS A 496 -16.02 14.94 -20.04
#